data_AF-A0A962R9Y7-F1
#
_entry.id   AF-A0A962R9Y7-F1
#
_cell.length_a   1.000
_cell.length_b   1.000
_cell.length_c   1.000
_cell.angle_alpha   90.00
_cell.angle_beta   90.00
_cell.angle_gamma   90.00
#
_symmetry.space_group_name_H-M   'P 1'
#
loop_
_entity.id
_entity.type
_entity.pdbx_description
1 polymer ?
#
loop_
_entity_poly.entity_id
_entity_poly.type
_entity_poly.pdbx_seq_one_letter_code
_entity_poly.pdbx_strand_id
1 'polypeptide(L)'
;MNVVALRLRTAPDLAAGRRLLNLTDLEDKDVLKAMEHVQRQRHGERDFGFALRRVVALSLVLGDDDGQQLLSMNADTHSEHDMLSAFFEHASVDG
;
A
#
# COMPACT_ATOMS: atom_id res chain seq x y z
N MET A 1 8.36 -16.01 -23.74
CA MET A 1 8.34 -14.57 -23.44
C MET A 1 7.97 -14.41 -21.99
N ASN A 2 8.87 -13.82 -21.18
CA ASN A 2 8.64 -13.71 -19.74
C ASN A 2 7.95 -12.38 -19.43
N VAL A 3 6.90 -12.42 -18.61
CA VAL A 3 6.11 -11.24 -18.19
C VAL A 3 6.02 -11.18 -16.67
N VAL A 4 6.30 -9.99 -16.14
CA VAL A 4 6.01 -9.63 -14.75
C VAL A 4 5.22 -8.32 -14.78
N ALA A 5 3.97 -8.37 -14.32
CA ALA A 5 3.12 -7.18 -14.21
C ALA A 5 2.61 -7.03 -12.78
N LEU A 6 2.93 -5.91 -12.15
CA LEU A 6 2.53 -5.57 -10.78
C LEU A 6 1.58 -4.37 -10.79
N ARG A 7 0.48 -4.48 -10.06
CA ARG A 7 -0.38 -3.36 -9.70
C ARG A 7 -0.52 -3.28 -8.18
N LEU A 8 -0.09 -2.16 -7.62
CA LEU A 8 -0.28 -1.79 -6.22
C LEU A 8 -1.36 -0.71 -6.09
N ARG A 9 -2.19 -0.79 -5.04
CA ARG A 9 -3.05 0.32 -4.58
C ARG A 9 -2.75 0.64 -3.12
N THR A 10 -2.68 1.93 -2.80
CA THR A 10 -2.48 2.41 -1.43
C THR A 10 -3.62 3.29 -0.95
N ALA A 11 -3.79 3.39 0.37
CA ALA A 11 -4.63 4.37 1.04
C ALA A 11 -3.81 5.11 2.12
N PRO A 12 -4.24 6.28 2.61
CA PRO A 12 -3.60 6.95 3.75
C PRO A 12 -3.58 6.04 4.99
N ASP A 13 -2.42 5.94 5.64
CA ASP A 13 -2.30 5.23 6.92
C ASP A 13 -2.67 6.17 8.08
N LEU A 14 -3.93 6.06 8.52
CA LEU A 14 -4.45 6.86 9.63
C LEU A 14 -3.81 6.49 10.98
N ALA A 15 -3.35 5.25 11.16
CA ALA A 15 -2.69 4.84 12.40
C ALA A 15 -1.30 5.48 12.50
N ALA A 16 -0.52 5.44 11.42
CA ALA A 16 0.75 6.15 11.33
C ALA A 16 0.54 7.67 11.46
N GLY A 17 -0.44 8.23 10.75
CA GLY A 17 -0.79 9.65 10.82
C GLY A 17 -1.13 10.12 12.23
N ARG A 18 -1.96 9.35 12.96
CA ARG A 18 -2.28 9.61 14.37
C ARG A 18 -1.04 9.68 15.24
N ARG A 19 -0.17 8.67 15.11
CA ARG A 19 1.05 8.57 15.92
C ARG A 19 2.03 9.70 15.62
N LEU A 20 2.26 10.00 14.34
CA LEU A 20 3.26 10.98 13.91
C LEU A 20 2.84 12.43 14.16
N LEU A 21 1.54 12.69 14.19
CA LEU A 21 0.98 14.04 14.39
C LEU A 21 0.36 14.25 15.78
N ASN A 22 0.49 13.27 16.70
CA ASN A 22 -0.10 13.29 18.04
C ASN A 22 -1.62 13.59 18.04
N LEU A 23 -2.38 12.86 17.21
CA LEU A 23 -3.82 13.04 17.00
C LEU A 23 -4.66 11.92 17.65
N THR A 24 -4.27 11.45 18.83
CA THR A 24 -4.87 10.26 19.48
C THR A 24 -6.36 10.42 19.78
N ASP A 25 -6.82 11.66 19.98
CA ASP A 25 -8.18 11.97 20.42
C ASP A 25 -9.10 12.34 19.24
N LEU A 26 -8.65 12.17 17.99
CA LEU A 26 -9.41 12.51 16.79
C LEU A 26 -10.01 11.29 16.08
N GLU A 27 -11.22 11.49 15.55
CA GLU A 27 -11.87 10.54 14.63
C GLU A 27 -11.09 10.41 13.31
N ASP A 28 -11.24 9.28 12.62
CA ASP A 28 -10.55 8.97 11.35
C ASP A 28 -10.64 10.11 10.33
N LYS A 29 -11.83 10.70 10.19
CA LYS A 29 -12.09 11.80 9.25
C LYS A 29 -11.26 13.05 9.56
N ASP A 30 -11.04 13.34 10.84
CA ASP A 30 -10.35 14.55 11.28
C ASP A 30 -8.84 14.33 11.32
N VAL A 31 -8.40 13.09 11.59
CA VAL A 31 -7.02 12.65 11.34
C VAL A 31 -6.65 12.82 9.87
N LEU A 32 -7.48 12.31 8.95
CA LEU A 32 -7.21 12.44 7.52
C LEU A 32 -7.10 13.91 7.09
N LYS A 33 -8.03 14.78 7.51
CA LYS A 33 -7.97 16.21 7.22
C LYS A 33 -6.68 16.86 7.75
N ALA A 34 -6.28 16.52 8.98
CA ALA A 34 -5.05 17.04 9.57
C ALA A 34 -3.83 16.57 8.78
N MET A 35 -3.76 15.29 8.41
CA MET A 35 -2.70 14.75 7.55
C MET A 35 -2.62 15.50 6.22
N GLU A 36 -3.74 15.70 5.51
CA GLU A 36 -3.77 16.45 4.25
C GLU A 36 -3.32 17.90 4.43
N HIS A 37 -3.66 18.53 5.56
CA HIS A 37 -3.26 19.90 5.85
C HIS A 37 -1.74 20.01 6.05
N VAL A 38 -1.16 19.12 6.87
CA VAL A 38 0.29 19.04 7.10
C VAL A 38 1.03 18.75 5.80
N GLN A 39 0.51 17.83 4.97
CA GLN A 39 1.13 17.49 3.69
C GLN A 39 1.16 18.70 2.74
N ARG A 40 0.04 19.41 2.60
CA ARG A 40 -0.04 20.65 1.80
C ARG A 40 0.92 21.72 2.29
N GLN A 41 1.04 21.92 3.60
CA GLN A 41 1.96 22.89 4.17
C GLN A 41 3.43 22.55 3.89
N ARG A 42 3.80 21.27 3.94
CA ARG A 42 5.20 20.83 3.78
C ARG A 42 5.64 20.72 2.34
N HIS A 43 4.76 20.27 1.44
CA HIS A 43 5.14 19.87 0.09
C HIS A 43 4.35 20.57 -1.01
N GLY A 44 3.34 21.39 -0.67
CA GLY A 44 2.48 22.05 -1.66
C GLY A 44 1.50 21.12 -2.38
N GLU A 45 1.61 19.80 -2.18
CA GLU A 45 0.80 18.77 -2.82
C GLU A 45 -0.01 17.95 -1.81
N ARG A 46 -0.95 17.16 -2.30
CA ARG A 46 -1.80 16.26 -1.49
C ARG A 46 -1.29 14.83 -1.40
N ASP A 47 -0.18 14.50 -2.06
CA ASP A 47 0.31 13.13 -2.08
C ASP A 47 1.14 12.83 -0.83
N PHE A 48 0.81 11.76 -0.10
CA PHE A 48 1.41 11.44 1.20
C PHE A 48 2.80 10.81 1.03
N GLY A 49 3.75 11.00 1.95
CA GLY A 49 5.00 10.22 1.91
C GLY A 49 4.75 8.70 2.02
N PHE A 50 5.68 7.85 1.57
CA PHE A 50 5.52 6.38 1.64
C PHE A 50 5.19 5.87 3.04
N ALA A 51 5.77 6.46 4.09
CA ALA A 51 5.50 6.10 5.49
C ALA A 51 4.09 6.48 5.98
N LEU A 52 3.31 7.23 5.20
CA LEU A 52 1.93 7.62 5.49
C LEU A 52 0.94 6.95 4.52
N ARG A 53 1.40 5.93 3.78
CA ARG A 53 0.58 5.12 2.89
C ARG A 53 0.62 3.67 3.36
N ARG A 54 -0.52 3.01 3.25
CA ARG A 54 -0.72 1.58 3.52
C ARG A 54 -1.15 0.89 2.22
N VAL A 55 -0.64 -0.30 1.95
CA VAL A 55 -1.11 -1.14 0.85
C VAL A 55 -2.51 -1.67 1.16
N VAL A 56 -3.43 -1.48 0.22
CA VAL A 56 -4.83 -1.95 0.33
C VAL A 56 -5.26 -2.91 -0.76
N ALA A 57 -4.47 -3.03 -1.83
CA ALA A 57 -4.64 -4.07 -2.82
C ALA A 57 -3.35 -4.29 -3.59
N LEU A 58 -3.18 -5.54 -4.03
CA LEU A 58 -2.05 -5.97 -4.83
C LEU A 58 -2.53 -6.97 -5.88
N SER A 59 -2.05 -6.82 -7.11
CA SER A 59 -2.21 -7.81 -8.17
C SER A 59 -0.87 -8.05 -8.84
N LEU A 60 -0.49 -9.31 -9.01
CA LEU A 60 0.75 -9.75 -9.64
C LEU A 60 0.42 -10.79 -10.71
N VAL A 61 0.90 -10.55 -11.94
CA VAL A 61 0.91 -11.53 -13.02
C VAL A 61 2.34 -11.93 -13.28
N LEU A 62 2.61 -13.23 -13.22
CA LEU A 62 3.86 -13.85 -13.61
C LEU A 62 3.56 -14.75 -14.81
N GLY A 63 4.35 -14.70 -15.85
CA GLY A 63 4.20 -15.62 -16.97
C GLY A 63 5.51 -15.89 -17.67
N ASP A 64 5.61 -17.09 -18.21
CA ASP A 64 6.75 -17.60 -18.97
C ASP A 64 6.23 -18.44 -20.15
N ASP A 65 7.11 -19.25 -20.75
CA ASP A 65 6.75 -20.13 -21.86
C ASP A 65 5.89 -21.33 -21.41
N ASP A 66 5.85 -21.66 -20.11
CA ASP A 66 5.12 -22.79 -19.54
C ASP A 66 3.72 -22.39 -19.02
N GLY A 67 3.47 -21.10 -18.77
CA GLY A 67 2.15 -20.62 -18.42
C GLY A 67 2.09 -19.24 -17.77
N GLN A 68 0.97 -18.95 -17.10
CA GLN A 68 0.74 -17.71 -16.36
C GLN A 68 0.15 -18.00 -14.98
N GLN A 69 0.59 -17.25 -13.99
CA GLN A 69 0.08 -17.21 -12.63
C GLN A 69 -0.46 -15.81 -12.33
N LEU A 70 -1.62 -15.76 -11.67
CA LEU A 70 -2.24 -14.52 -11.19
C LEU A 70 -2.46 -14.61 -9.68
N LEU A 71 -1.87 -13.66 -8.95
CA LEU A 71 -2.14 -13.38 -7.56
C LEU A 71 -2.91 -12.06 -7.46
N SER A 72 -4.04 -12.03 -6.76
CA SER A 72 -4.80 -10.80 -6.52
C SER A 72 -5.40 -10.79 -5.12
N MET A 73 -5.04 -9.78 -4.33
CA MET A 73 -5.38 -9.67 -2.91
C MET A 73 -5.83 -8.24 -2.56
N ASN A 74 -6.60 -8.10 -1.49
CA ASN A 74 -7.06 -6.80 -1.00
C ASN A 74 -7.23 -6.77 0.53
N ALA A 75 -7.39 -5.56 1.05
CA ALA A 75 -7.53 -5.28 2.48
C ALA A 75 -8.85 -5.76 3.12
N ASP A 76 -9.82 -6.27 2.33
CA ASP A 76 -11.08 -6.78 2.88
C ASP A 76 -10.88 -8.13 3.57
N THR A 77 -9.91 -8.91 3.10
CA THR A 77 -9.64 -10.28 3.57
C THR A 77 -8.18 -10.52 3.97
N HIS A 78 -7.26 -9.62 3.63
CA HIS A 78 -5.82 -9.78 3.89
C HIS A 78 -5.25 -8.54 4.57
N SER A 79 -4.32 -8.73 5.50
CA SER A 79 -3.53 -7.63 6.02
C SER A 79 -2.51 -7.15 4.98
N GLU A 80 -1.97 -5.94 5.17
CA GLU A 80 -0.84 -5.45 4.36
C GLU A 80 0.38 -6.38 4.47
N HIS A 81 0.62 -6.95 5.65
CA HIS A 81 1.66 -7.94 5.84
C HIS A 81 1.43 -9.18 4.97
N ASP A 82 0.21 -9.74 4.97
CA ASP A 82 -0.10 -10.94 4.18
C ASP A 82 0.08 -10.69 2.68
N MET A 83 -0.39 -9.52 2.19
CA MET A 83 -0.24 -9.13 0.79
C MET A 83 1.22 -8.98 0.36
N LEU A 84 2.04 -8.33 1.21
CA LEU A 84 3.46 -8.14 0.92
C LEU A 84 4.23 -9.46 1.01
N SER A 85 3.94 -10.30 2.01
CA SER A 85 4.56 -11.62 2.16
C SER A 85 4.28 -12.50 0.94
N ALA A 86 3.03 -12.59 0.49
CA ALA A 86 2.68 -13.35 -0.72
C ALA A 86 3.35 -12.77 -1.97
N PHE A 87 3.42 -11.44 -2.09
CA PHE A 87 4.15 -10.81 -3.20
C PHE A 87 5.63 -11.22 -3.20
N PHE A 88 6.32 -11.10 -2.06
CA PHE A 88 7.74 -11.45 -2.00
C PHE A 88 7.97 -12.95 -2.17
N GLU A 89 7.07 -13.82 -1.69
CA GLU A 89 7.17 -15.26 -1.91
C GLU A 89 7.07 -15.63 -3.39
N HIS A 90 6.13 -15.03 -4.13
CA HIS A 90 5.93 -15.34 -5.56
C HIS A 90 6.86 -14.56 -6.50
N ALA A 91 7.25 -13.33 -6.14
CA ALA A 91 8.13 -12.50 -6.95
C ALA A 91 9.62 -12.81 -6.74
N SER A 92 9.98 -13.53 -5.68
CA SER A 92 11.34 -14.05 -5.51
C SER A 92 11.55 -15.20 -6.50
N VAL A 93 12.05 -14.87 -7.68
CA VAL A 93 12.69 -15.85 -8.54
C VAL A 93 14.01 -16.19 -7.84
N ASP A 94 14.18 -17.44 -7.39
CA ASP A 94 15.49 -17.93 -6.96
C ASP A 94 16.50 -17.58 -8.06
N GLY A 95 17.50 -16.75 -7.69
CA GLY A 95 18.58 -16.31 -8.58
C GLY A 95 19.61 -17.40 -8.83
#